data_AF-K1P455-F1
#
_entry.id   AF-K1P455-F1
#
_cell.length_a   1.000
_cell.length_b   1.000
_cell.length_c   1.000
_cell.angle_alpha   90.00
_cell.angle_beta   90.00
_cell.angle_gamma   90.00
#
_symmetry.space_group_name_H-M   'P 1'
#
loop_
_entity.id
_entity.type
_entity.pdbx_description
1 polymer ?
#
loop_
_entity_poly.entity_id
_entity_poly.type
_entity_poly.pdbx_seq_one_letter_code
_entity_poly.pdbx_strand_id
1 'polypeptide(L)'
;MCRFAACYWRYDKTEIDTSFYCVQCKCPSASKRCGDCLITKDCAWCKDRNFTETRCNTVANLTTNNCANIVRRKQHSIEYIKNSNFSDGGPGQDSVQIKPQHVSIKLVPNMVLTDFQVSYKIARNFPLDLYFLNDPSYTMQPLQASLKSLAKSIVSGECK
;
A
#
# COMPACT_ATOMS: atom_id res chain seq x y z
N MET A 1 -29.75 -4.74 -44.23
CA MET A 1 -28.49 -5.47 -44.04
C MET A 1 -27.78 -4.93 -42.81
N CYS A 2 -28.02 -5.52 -41.63
CA CYS A 2 -27.26 -5.21 -40.42
C CYS A 2 -26.07 -6.17 -40.35
N ARG A 3 -24.85 -5.65 -40.39
CA ARG A 3 -23.64 -6.44 -40.10
C ARG A 3 -23.31 -6.26 -38.63
N PHE A 4 -23.48 -7.34 -37.87
CA PHE A 4 -22.93 -7.49 -36.52
C PHE A 4 -21.40 -7.53 -36.61
N ALA A 5 -20.71 -6.58 -35.99
CA ALA A 5 -19.27 -6.64 -35.80
C ALA A 5 -18.98 -7.52 -34.58
N ALA A 6 -18.20 -8.57 -34.78
CA ALA A 6 -17.75 -9.48 -33.74
C ALA A 6 -16.81 -8.77 -32.75
N CYS A 7 -17.08 -8.90 -31.46
CA CYS A 7 -16.12 -8.60 -30.39
C CYS A 7 -15.09 -9.73 -30.36
N TYR A 8 -13.87 -9.46 -30.84
CA TYR A 8 -12.71 -10.32 -30.58
C TYR A 8 -11.99 -9.84 -29.32
N TRP A 9 -11.79 -10.75 -28.38
CA TRP A 9 -10.86 -10.56 -27.26
C TRP A 9 -9.44 -10.69 -27.78
N ARG A 10 -8.76 -9.57 -28.01
CA ARG A 10 -7.32 -9.55 -28.29
C ARG A 10 -6.60 -9.24 -26.98
N TYR A 11 -5.97 -10.25 -26.40
CA TYR A 11 -5.06 -10.11 -25.28
C TYR A 11 -3.69 -9.77 -25.86
N ASP A 12 -3.42 -8.47 -26.03
CA ASP A 12 -2.11 -8.00 -26.49
C ASP A 12 -1.27 -7.55 -25.28
N LYS A 13 -0.32 -8.40 -24.90
CA LYS A 13 0.76 -8.06 -23.97
C LYS A 13 1.92 -7.55 -24.83
N THR A 14 2.05 -6.24 -24.95
CA THR A 14 3.32 -5.48 -25.05
C THR A 14 3.01 -4.09 -25.58
N GLU A 15 2.60 -3.18 -24.71
CA GLU A 15 2.79 -1.74 -24.92
C GLU A 15 2.53 -1.08 -23.56
N ILE A 16 3.61 -0.86 -22.81
CA ILE A 16 3.57 0.16 -21.76
C ILE A 16 3.50 1.46 -22.55
N ASP A 17 2.28 2.00 -22.70
CA ASP A 17 2.09 3.37 -23.18
C ASP A 17 2.81 4.30 -22.19
N THR A 18 4.07 4.59 -22.52
CA THR A 18 4.93 5.52 -21.83
C THR A 18 4.67 6.95 -22.34
N SER A 19 3.59 7.21 -23.08
CA SER A 19 3.30 8.51 -23.69
C SER A 19 2.47 9.46 -22.81
N PHE A 20 2.49 9.26 -21.49
CA PHE A 20 2.02 10.25 -20.50
C PHE A 20 3.08 10.61 -19.46
N TYR A 21 4.37 10.55 -19.81
CA TYR A 21 5.38 11.29 -19.05
C TYR A 21 5.34 12.75 -19.50
N CYS A 22 4.95 13.65 -18.59
CA CYS A 22 5.19 15.07 -18.78
C CYS A 22 6.72 15.29 -18.70
N VAL A 23 7.42 15.21 -19.85
CA VAL A 23 8.88 15.37 -19.98
C VAL A 23 9.34 16.77 -19.55
N GLN A 24 8.40 17.70 -19.38
CA GLN A 24 8.64 18.95 -18.70
C GLN A 24 7.36 19.41 -17.99
N CYS A 25 7.22 19.08 -16.71
CA CYS A 25 6.17 19.64 -15.84
C CYS A 25 6.40 21.14 -15.69
N LYS A 26 5.90 21.94 -16.64
CA LYS A 26 5.88 23.39 -16.48
C LYS A 26 4.97 23.70 -15.29
N CYS A 27 5.51 24.37 -14.28
CA CYS A 27 4.71 24.78 -13.14
C CYS A 27 3.53 25.63 -13.61
N PRO A 28 2.31 25.40 -13.08
CA PRO A 28 1.13 26.12 -13.50
C PRO A 28 1.27 27.59 -13.11
N SER A 29 1.76 28.39 -14.07
CA SER A 29 2.10 29.81 -13.86
C SER A 29 0.87 30.66 -13.53
N ALA A 30 -0.33 30.18 -13.91
CA ALA A 30 -1.62 30.83 -13.64
C ALA A 30 -2.24 30.46 -12.29
N SER A 31 -1.60 29.60 -11.48
CA SER A 31 -2.15 29.21 -10.18
C SER A 31 -2.14 30.39 -9.21
N LYS A 32 -3.35 30.79 -8.76
CA LYS A 32 -3.53 31.90 -7.80
C LYS A 32 -3.33 31.47 -6.35
N ARG A 33 -3.33 30.16 -6.08
CA ARG A 33 -3.24 29.58 -4.72
C ARG A 33 -2.00 28.71 -4.59
N CYS A 34 -1.37 28.76 -3.42
CA CYS A 34 -0.22 27.94 -3.09
C CYS A 34 -0.51 26.43 -3.19
N GLY A 35 -1.70 25.99 -2.74
CA GLY A 35 -2.12 24.59 -2.82
C GLY A 35 -2.10 24.05 -4.26
N ASP A 36 -2.67 24.80 -5.20
CA ASP A 36 -2.74 24.41 -6.62
C ASP A 36 -1.34 24.28 -7.26
N CYS A 37 -0.40 25.14 -6.84
CA CYS A 37 0.98 25.08 -7.31
C CYS A 37 1.74 23.84 -6.81
N LEU A 38 1.57 23.50 -5.53
CA LEU A 38 2.34 22.44 -4.87
C LEU A 38 1.82 21.02 -5.18
N ILE A 39 0.72 20.88 -5.92
CA ILE A 39 0.22 19.59 -6.42
C ILE A 39 1.14 19.04 -7.52
N THR A 40 1.76 19.91 -8.32
CA THR A 40 2.68 19.53 -9.40
C THR A 40 4.06 19.16 -8.84
N LYS A 41 4.73 18.19 -9.47
CA LYS A 41 6.08 17.78 -9.06
C LYS A 41 7.08 18.87 -9.42
N ASP A 42 8.13 19.04 -8.61
CA ASP A 42 9.25 19.96 -8.85
C ASP A 42 8.90 21.46 -8.92
N CYS A 43 7.71 21.83 -8.43
CA CYS A 43 7.25 23.22 -8.30
C CYS A 43 7.39 23.75 -6.87
N ALA A 44 7.59 25.07 -6.77
CA ALA A 44 7.69 25.80 -5.53
C ALA A 44 6.88 27.11 -5.59
N TRP A 45 6.57 27.66 -4.42
CA TRP A 45 5.73 28.84 -4.26
C TRP A 45 6.45 29.94 -3.50
N CYS A 46 6.47 31.16 -4.03
CA CYS A 46 7.00 32.32 -3.32
C CYS A 46 5.96 32.96 -2.38
N LYS A 47 6.26 32.98 -1.08
CA LYS A 47 5.40 33.56 -0.02
C LYS A 47 5.62 35.06 0.19
N ASP A 48 6.63 35.66 -0.43
CA ASP A 48 6.97 37.07 -0.21
C ASP A 48 5.87 38.03 -0.63
N ARG A 49 5.57 39.02 0.22
CA ARG A 49 4.50 39.99 -0.04
C ARG A 49 4.81 40.87 -1.25
N ASN A 50 6.07 41.30 -1.39
CA ASN A 50 6.53 42.22 -2.44
C ASN A 50 7.02 41.50 -3.72
N PHE A 51 6.63 40.25 -3.92
CA PHE A 51 7.00 39.49 -5.11
C PHE A 51 6.04 39.81 -6.26
N THR A 52 6.57 40.41 -7.32
CA THR A 52 5.84 40.85 -8.53
C THR A 52 5.78 39.79 -9.61
N GLU A 53 6.75 38.86 -9.60
CA GLU A 53 6.86 37.79 -10.58
C GLU A 53 5.89 36.62 -10.31
N THR A 54 5.89 35.64 -11.22
CA THR A 54 5.06 34.45 -11.09
C THR A 54 5.41 33.65 -9.83
N ARG A 55 4.49 33.61 -8.86
CA ARG A 55 4.69 32.98 -7.54
C ARG A 55 4.90 31.47 -7.61
N CYS A 56 4.27 30.80 -8.57
CA CYS A 56 4.43 29.36 -8.79
C CYS A 56 5.49 29.09 -9.86
N ASN A 57 6.68 28.68 -9.47
CA ASN A 57 7.76 28.39 -10.40
C ASN A 57 8.73 27.35 -9.82
N THR A 58 9.72 26.94 -10.60
CA THR A 58 10.82 26.11 -10.10
C THR A 58 11.63 26.87 -9.07
N VAL A 59 12.28 26.15 -8.15
CA VAL A 59 13.10 26.77 -7.10
C VAL A 59 14.19 27.66 -7.72
N ALA A 60 14.82 27.23 -8.81
CA ALA A 60 15.85 28.00 -9.50
C ALA A 60 15.33 29.37 -9.97
N ASN A 61 14.19 29.40 -10.66
CA ASN A 61 13.59 30.65 -11.16
C ASN A 61 13.16 31.58 -10.02
N LEU A 62 12.63 31.04 -8.93
CA LEU A 62 12.25 31.85 -7.77
C LEU A 62 13.48 32.47 -7.08
N THR A 63 14.58 31.73 -7.00
CA THR A 63 15.85 32.24 -6.45
C THR A 63 16.45 33.33 -7.35
N THR A 64 16.44 33.15 -8.69
CA THR A 64 16.90 34.18 -9.64
C THR A 64 16.06 35.45 -9.55
N ASN A 65 14.76 35.32 -9.26
CA ASN A 65 13.84 36.44 -9.10
C ASN A 65 13.84 37.03 -7.67
N ASN A 66 14.87 36.77 -6.86
CA ASN A 66 15.04 37.31 -5.51
C ASN A 66 13.89 36.98 -4.53
N CYS A 67 13.28 35.80 -4.65
CA CYS A 67 12.35 35.31 -3.61
C CYS A 67 13.14 34.79 -2.40
N ALA A 68 12.95 35.41 -1.23
CA ALA A 68 13.53 35.00 0.04
C ALA A 68 12.75 33.85 0.70
N ASN A 69 11.41 33.88 0.63
CA ASN A 69 10.55 32.90 1.31
C ASN A 69 9.94 31.89 0.32
N ILE A 70 10.72 30.88 -0.06
CA ILE A 70 10.29 29.81 -0.97
C ILE A 70 9.64 28.66 -0.18
N VAL A 71 8.38 28.37 -0.46
CA VAL A 71 7.63 27.22 0.05
C VAL A 71 7.74 26.08 -0.96
N ARG A 72 8.21 24.93 -0.49
CA ARG A 72 8.33 23.72 -1.32
C ARG A 72 7.22 22.74 -0.99
N ARG A 73 6.95 21.85 -1.95
CA ARG A 73 6.11 20.69 -1.73
C ARG A 73 6.73 19.83 -0.62
N LYS A 74 5.90 19.41 0.34
CA LYS A 74 6.33 18.49 1.40
C LYS A 74 6.57 17.10 0.82
N GLN A 75 7.44 16.33 1.48
CA GLN A 75 7.60 14.91 1.20
C GLN A 75 6.53 14.10 1.94
N HIS A 76 6.33 12.85 1.52
CA HIS A 76 5.60 11.88 2.32
C HIS A 76 6.23 11.78 3.71
N SER A 77 5.40 11.56 4.74
CA SER A 77 5.90 11.26 6.08
C SER A 77 5.27 9.99 6.60
N ILE A 78 6.12 9.07 7.03
CA ILE A 78 5.71 7.81 7.66
C ILE A 78 6.10 7.91 9.14
N GLU A 79 5.12 7.73 10.01
CA GLU A 79 5.31 7.71 11.46
C GLU A 79 4.92 6.32 12.00
N TYR A 80 5.90 5.62 12.56
CA TYR A 80 5.72 4.29 13.13
C TYR A 80 5.22 4.39 14.57
N ILE A 81 3.91 4.27 14.78
CA ILE A 81 3.28 4.36 16.09
C ILE A 81 3.50 3.07 16.90
N LYS A 82 3.39 1.91 16.25
CA LYS A 82 3.67 0.60 16.84
C LYS A 82 4.47 -0.24 15.86
N ASN A 83 5.71 -0.58 16.23
CA ASN A 83 6.64 -1.37 15.43
C ASN A 83 7.43 -2.35 16.31
N SER A 84 6.70 -3.18 17.06
CA SER A 84 7.28 -4.22 17.91
C SER A 84 7.98 -5.28 17.07
N ASN A 85 9.08 -5.83 17.59
CA ASN A 85 9.81 -6.94 16.97
C ASN A 85 8.95 -8.20 16.89
N PHE A 86 9.30 -9.09 15.96
CA PHE A 86 8.64 -10.38 15.85
C PHE A 86 8.79 -11.18 17.15
N SER A 87 7.69 -11.81 17.57
CA SER A 87 7.62 -12.62 18.77
C SER A 87 6.82 -13.87 18.46
N ASP A 88 7.31 -15.03 18.92
CA ASP A 88 6.60 -16.30 18.79
C ASP A 88 5.38 -16.39 19.76
N GLY A 89 5.21 -15.42 20.66
CA GLY A 89 4.21 -15.46 21.74
C GLY A 89 4.65 -16.35 22.91
N GLY A 90 3.84 -16.41 23.95
CA GLY A 90 4.08 -17.22 25.15
C GLY A 90 2.83 -17.38 26.01
N PRO A 91 2.88 -18.06 27.16
CA PRO A 91 1.71 -18.21 28.04
C PRO A 91 1.18 -16.82 28.46
N GLY A 92 -0.02 -16.47 27.98
CA GLY A 92 -0.64 -15.17 28.23
C GLY A 92 -0.10 -13.99 27.39
N GLN A 93 0.72 -14.25 26.37
CA GLN A 93 1.23 -13.22 25.45
C GLN A 93 0.94 -13.54 23.99
N ASP A 94 0.36 -12.56 23.28
CA ASP A 94 0.12 -12.65 21.86
C ASP A 94 1.42 -12.66 21.05
N SER A 95 1.43 -13.42 19.96
CA SER A 95 2.53 -13.43 19.01
C SER A 95 2.52 -12.17 18.13
N VAL A 96 3.71 -11.69 17.76
CA VAL A 96 3.87 -10.57 16.84
C VAL A 96 4.38 -11.10 15.52
N GLN A 97 3.48 -11.20 14.55
CA GLN A 97 3.77 -11.82 13.24
C GLN A 97 3.90 -10.80 12.10
N ILE A 98 3.31 -9.61 12.24
CA ILE A 98 3.37 -8.54 11.24
C ILE A 98 4.08 -7.34 11.86
N LYS A 99 4.97 -6.70 11.10
CA LYS A 99 5.59 -5.42 11.45
C LYS A 99 5.63 -4.48 10.23
N PRO A 100 5.41 -3.17 10.41
CA PRO A 100 4.91 -2.50 11.63
C PRO A 100 3.42 -2.81 11.90
N GLN A 101 2.94 -2.62 13.13
CA GLN A 101 1.56 -2.91 13.53
C GLN A 101 0.65 -1.68 13.47
N HIS A 102 1.20 -0.48 13.63
CA HIS A 102 0.43 0.77 13.55
C HIS A 102 1.31 1.87 12.97
N VAL A 103 0.84 2.49 11.89
CA VAL A 103 1.57 3.51 11.15
C VAL A 103 0.63 4.65 10.80
N SER A 104 1.10 5.88 10.95
CA SER A 104 0.44 7.09 10.43
C SER A 104 1.21 7.56 9.20
N ILE A 105 0.55 7.57 8.04
CA ILE A 105 1.14 7.95 6.76
C ILE A 105 0.48 9.24 6.28
N LYS A 106 1.27 10.29 6.06
CA LYS A 106 0.82 11.52 5.41
C LYS A 106 1.26 11.49 3.96
N LEU A 107 0.28 11.26 3.08
CA LEU A 107 0.49 11.22 1.65
C LEU A 107 0.47 12.63 1.04
N VAL A 108 1.19 12.77 -0.05
CA VAL A 108 1.25 14.00 -0.85
C VAL A 108 0.51 13.71 -2.16
N PRO A 109 -0.43 14.56 -2.61
CA PRO A 109 -1.22 14.31 -3.81
C PRO A 109 -0.32 14.09 -5.03
N ASN A 110 -0.67 13.23 -5.98
CA ASN A 110 0.11 13.02 -7.23
C ASN A 110 1.58 12.60 -7.00
N MET A 111 1.85 11.85 -5.94
CA MET A 111 3.14 11.19 -5.70
C MET A 111 2.86 9.79 -5.16
N VAL A 112 3.59 8.82 -5.69
CA VAL A 112 3.49 7.43 -5.25
C VAL A 112 4.48 7.22 -4.12
N LEU A 113 4.00 6.69 -2.99
CA LEU A 113 4.86 6.20 -1.93
C LEU A 113 5.42 4.83 -2.31
N THR A 114 6.73 4.70 -2.42
CA THR A 114 7.38 3.46 -2.93
C THR A 114 8.16 2.69 -1.86
N ASP A 115 8.43 3.29 -0.71
CA ASP A 115 9.38 2.82 0.30
C ASP A 115 8.73 2.29 1.59
N PHE A 116 7.42 2.01 1.56
CA PHE A 116 6.73 1.41 2.70
C PHE A 116 6.84 -0.12 2.68
N GLN A 117 7.55 -0.67 3.66
CA GLN A 117 7.75 -2.11 3.79
C GLN A 117 6.96 -2.69 4.95
N VAL A 118 6.25 -3.79 4.68
CA VAL A 118 5.61 -4.62 5.69
C VAL A 118 6.32 -5.97 5.69
N SER A 119 6.71 -6.44 6.86
CA SER A 119 7.35 -7.75 7.03
C SER A 119 6.43 -8.68 7.80
N TYR A 120 6.44 -9.95 7.42
CA TYR A 120 5.67 -11.01 8.05
C TYR A 120 6.59 -12.16 8.48
N LYS A 121 6.31 -12.76 9.64
CA LYS A 121 6.96 -13.97 10.13
C LYS A 121 5.94 -14.83 10.86
N ILE A 122 5.83 -16.10 10.46
CA ILE A 122 4.97 -17.09 11.11
C ILE A 122 5.51 -17.39 12.52
N ALA A 123 4.64 -17.36 13.53
CA ALA A 123 4.96 -17.77 14.89
C ALA A 123 4.97 -19.29 15.02
N ARG A 124 5.93 -19.85 15.77
CA ARG A 124 6.11 -21.31 15.89
C ARG A 124 4.97 -22.04 16.61
N ASN A 125 4.36 -21.42 17.61
CA ASN A 125 3.32 -22.03 18.45
C ASN A 125 1.99 -21.25 18.35
N PHE A 126 1.51 -21.03 17.13
CA PHE A 126 0.23 -20.35 16.90
C PHE A 126 -0.93 -21.34 17.04
N PRO A 127 -2.06 -20.97 17.69
CA PRO A 127 -3.21 -21.85 17.82
C PRO A 127 -3.74 -22.26 16.44
N LEU A 128 -4.10 -23.55 16.32
CA LEU A 128 -4.65 -24.13 15.11
C LEU A 128 -6.10 -24.55 15.37
N ASP A 129 -7.01 -24.08 14.52
CA ASP A 129 -8.39 -24.55 14.50
C ASP A 129 -8.57 -25.58 13.39
N LEU A 130 -8.96 -26.81 13.76
CA LEU A 130 -9.19 -27.90 12.81
C LEU A 130 -10.67 -28.29 12.79
N TYR A 131 -11.31 -28.15 11.64
CA TYR A 131 -12.71 -28.51 11.44
C TYR A 131 -12.81 -29.72 10.53
N PHE A 132 -13.33 -30.83 11.07
CA PHE A 132 -13.71 -31.99 10.28
C PHE A 132 -15.15 -31.82 9.82
N LEU A 133 -15.33 -31.57 8.53
CA LEU A 133 -16.63 -31.63 7.90
C LEU A 133 -16.79 -32.99 7.23
N ASN A 134 -17.62 -33.86 7.81
CA ASN A 134 -17.90 -35.18 7.27
C ASN A 134 -19.35 -35.29 6.77
N ASP A 135 -19.54 -36.08 5.72
CA ASP A 135 -20.87 -36.48 5.26
C ASP A 135 -21.51 -37.45 6.28
N PRO A 136 -22.76 -37.21 6.74
CA PRO A 136 -23.49 -38.11 7.63
C PRO A 136 -24.24 -39.24 6.90
N SER A 137 -24.05 -39.43 5.59
CA SER A 137 -24.73 -40.47 4.81
C SER A 137 -24.47 -41.91 5.31
N TYR A 138 -25.41 -42.82 5.01
CA TYR A 138 -25.36 -44.21 5.46
C TYR A 138 -24.11 -44.97 4.97
N THR A 139 -23.66 -44.70 3.76
CA THR A 139 -22.46 -45.31 3.16
C THR A 139 -21.17 -44.91 3.89
N MET A 140 -21.18 -43.78 4.61
CA MET A 140 -20.02 -43.24 5.33
C MET A 140 -20.03 -43.59 6.83
N GLN A 141 -21.00 -44.38 7.31
CA GLN A 141 -21.05 -44.88 8.67
C GLN A 141 -19.74 -45.52 9.17
N PRO A 142 -19.04 -46.40 8.40
CA PRO A 142 -17.78 -46.99 8.89
C PRO A 142 -16.67 -45.95 9.09
N LEU A 143 -16.63 -44.88 8.29
CA LEU A 143 -15.61 -43.83 8.41
C LEU A 143 -15.74 -43.06 9.73
N GLN A 144 -16.94 -42.93 10.29
CA GLN A 144 -17.17 -42.19 11.53
C GLN A 144 -16.36 -42.76 12.71
N ALA A 145 -16.18 -44.08 12.78
CA ALA A 145 -15.38 -44.71 13.82
C ALA A 145 -13.90 -44.36 13.69
N SER A 146 -13.36 -44.42 12.47
CA SER A 146 -11.97 -44.05 12.19
C SER A 146 -11.71 -42.57 12.41
N LEU A 147 -12.63 -41.69 12.02
CA LEU A 147 -12.50 -40.25 12.20
C LEU A 147 -12.51 -39.85 13.69
N LYS A 148 -13.34 -40.50 14.51
CA LYS A 148 -13.31 -40.33 15.98
C LYS A 148 -11.96 -40.74 16.57
N SER A 149 -11.40 -41.86 16.11
CA SER A 149 -10.08 -42.33 16.56
C SER A 149 -8.98 -41.34 16.17
N LEU A 150 -8.99 -40.87 14.92
CA LEU A 150 -8.05 -39.87 14.41
C LEU A 150 -8.15 -38.54 15.18
N ALA A 151 -9.37 -38.07 15.45
CA ALA A 151 -9.56 -36.85 16.23
C ALA A 151 -8.93 -36.97 17.63
N LYS A 152 -9.04 -38.14 18.27
CA LYS A 152 -8.40 -38.41 19.56
C LYS A 152 -6.87 -38.41 19.47
N SER A 153 -6.28 -38.97 18.41
CA SER A 153 -4.82 -39.01 18.24
C SER A 153 -4.23 -37.63 17.91
N ILE A 154 -4.96 -36.79 17.18
CA ILE A 154 -4.53 -35.41 16.87
C ILE A 154 -4.45 -34.58 18.15
N VAL A 155 -5.44 -34.72 19.04
CA VAL A 155 -5.46 -33.98 20.31
C VAL A 155 -4.38 -34.46 21.28
N SER A 156 -4.05 -35.76 21.30
CA SER A 156 -2.97 -36.28 22.15
C SER A 156 -1.57 -35.92 21.67
N GLY A 157 -1.43 -35.34 20.47
CA GLY A 157 -0.14 -35.01 19.87
C GLY A 157 0.66 -36.24 19.43
N GLU A 158 0.02 -37.41 19.36
CA GLU A 158 0.64 -38.64 18.86
C GLU A 158 0.59 -38.65 17.33
N CYS A 159 1.53 -37.96 16.70
CA CYS A 159 1.86 -38.25 15.30
C CYS A 159 2.59 -39.61 15.26
N LYS A 160 1.93 -40.62 14.70
CA LYS A 160 2.61 -41.86 14.30
C LYS A 160 3.47 -41.64 13.07
#